data_AF-A0A0C9SXS1-F1
#
_entry.id   AF-A0A0C9SXS1-F1
#
_cell.length_a   1.000
_cell.length_b   1.000
_cell.length_c   1.000
_cell.angle_alpha   90.00
_cell.angle_beta   90.00
_cell.angle_gamma   90.00
#
_symmetry.space_group_name_H-M   'P 1'
#
loop_
_entity.id
_entity.type
_entity.pdbx_description
1 polymer ?
#
loop_
_entity_poly.entity_id
_entity_poly.type
_entity_poly.pdbx_seq_one_letter_code
_entity_poly.pdbx_strand_id
1 'polypeptide(L)'
;PDVLHHWHQQFYDHDLKWCLAIVGKKELDFRYSVLQLVVGLRHFKSSVSKLKQQVTGWAQRDLQHYIIGVIAGAAAPSFIIAIRALSDFCYLSQSPIISKATQEKIKNALQEFHDHKKTIIDLGACHGEKNCPLKHWHIPKLELMQSVVPSIAVVGSLLQWSADTTEHAHIAIIKDPAEVTN
;
A
#
# COMPACT_ATOMS: atom_id res chain seq x y z
N PRO A 1 -4.67 3.11 16.98
CA PRO A 1 -3.64 2.98 15.92
C PRO A 1 -4.34 2.97 14.56
N ASP A 2 -4.09 3.97 13.72
CA ASP A 2 -4.85 4.20 12.49
C ASP A 2 -4.58 3.11 11.45
N VAL A 3 -5.46 2.12 11.37
CA VAL A 3 -5.30 0.96 10.49
C VAL A 3 -5.17 1.38 9.01
N LEU A 4 -5.79 2.50 8.59
CA LEU A 4 -5.71 3.00 7.22
C LEU A 4 -4.33 3.57 6.89
N HIS A 5 -3.79 4.39 7.79
CA HIS A 5 -2.45 4.92 7.63
C HIS A 5 -1.41 3.78 7.60
N HIS A 6 -1.58 2.73 8.42
CA HIS A 6 -0.60 1.64 8.47
C HIS A 6 -0.51 0.84 7.15
N TRP A 7 -1.62 0.64 6.42
CA TRP A 7 -1.61 -0.10 5.15
C TRP A 7 -1.00 0.69 4.00
N HIS A 8 -1.36 1.95 3.82
CA HIS A 8 -0.72 2.79 2.78
C HIS A 8 0.76 2.99 3.07
N GLN A 9 1.12 3.11 4.34
CA GLN A 9 2.51 3.18 4.74
C GLN A 9 3.24 1.84 4.49
N GLN A 10 2.60 0.69 4.73
CA GLN A 10 3.18 -0.62 4.37
C GLN A 10 3.51 -0.70 2.88
N PHE A 11 2.56 -0.31 2.02
CA PHE A 11 2.76 -0.25 0.57
C PHE A 11 3.97 0.62 0.21
N TYR A 12 4.06 1.83 0.79
CA TYR A 12 5.15 2.76 0.50
C TYR A 12 6.50 2.26 1.02
N ASP A 13 6.53 1.69 2.22
CA ASP A 13 7.75 1.24 2.89
C ASP A 13 8.34 -0.03 2.25
N HIS A 14 7.51 -0.86 1.62
CA HIS A 14 7.90 -2.18 1.12
C HIS A 14 7.52 -2.40 -0.34
N ASP A 15 6.24 -2.52 -0.65
CA ASP A 15 5.74 -2.94 -1.97
C ASP A 15 6.26 -2.03 -3.09
N LEU A 16 6.19 -0.71 -2.90
CA LEU A 16 6.71 0.26 -3.85
C LEU A 16 8.23 0.14 -4.03
N LYS A 17 8.97 -0.14 -2.94
CA LYS A 17 10.43 -0.35 -3.02
C LYS A 17 10.77 -1.62 -3.78
N TRP A 18 9.99 -2.69 -3.59
CA TRP A 18 10.16 -3.92 -4.36
C TRP A 18 9.90 -3.67 -5.84
N CYS A 19 8.83 -2.94 -6.18
CA CYS A 19 8.54 -2.54 -7.56
C CYS A 19 9.67 -1.68 -8.16
N LEU A 20 10.22 -0.73 -7.41
CA LEU A 20 11.35 0.10 -7.85
C LEU A 20 12.63 -0.74 -8.08
N ALA A 21 12.85 -1.79 -7.30
CA ALA A 21 13.98 -2.70 -7.46
C ALA A 21 13.84 -3.59 -8.70
N ILE A 22 12.63 -4.11 -8.97
CA ILE A 22 12.37 -5.03 -10.09
C ILE A 22 12.24 -4.30 -11.42
N VAL A 23 11.37 -3.29 -11.48
CA VAL A 23 11.09 -2.56 -12.72
C VAL A 23 12.19 -1.54 -13.02
N GLY A 24 12.84 -1.04 -11.98
CA GLY A 24 13.83 0.03 -12.08
C GLY A 24 13.18 1.41 -11.97
N LYS A 25 13.88 2.33 -11.29
CA LYS A 25 13.38 3.68 -11.00
C LYS A 25 12.94 4.45 -12.25
N LYS A 26 13.78 4.45 -13.29
CA LYS A 26 13.52 5.21 -14.53
C LYS A 26 12.26 4.71 -15.26
N GLU A 27 12.13 3.39 -15.38
CA GLU A 27 10.99 2.78 -16.06
C GLU A 27 9.70 2.99 -15.27
N LEU A 28 9.73 2.80 -13.95
CA LEU A 28 8.57 3.04 -13.10
C LEU A 28 8.11 4.51 -13.20
N ASP A 29 9.04 5.46 -13.12
CA ASP A 29 8.75 6.89 -13.24
C ASP A 29 8.16 7.25 -14.62
N PHE A 30 8.73 6.68 -15.69
CA PHE A 30 8.19 6.87 -17.04
C PHE A 30 6.76 6.36 -17.15
N ARG A 31 6.49 5.15 -16.65
CA ARG A 31 5.15 4.56 -16.69
C ARG A 31 4.12 5.36 -15.92
N TYR A 32 4.46 5.87 -14.73
CA TYR A 32 3.59 6.78 -14.00
C TYR A 32 3.32 8.08 -14.76
N SER A 33 4.31 8.62 -15.47
CA SER A 33 4.17 9.87 -16.23
C SER A 33 3.25 9.76 -17.45
N VAL A 34 3.13 8.57 -18.05
CA VAL A 34 2.28 8.32 -19.23
C VAL A 34 0.88 7.81 -18.86
N LEU A 35 0.56 7.66 -17.58
CA LEU A 35 -0.78 7.31 -17.13
C LEU A 35 -1.78 8.37 -17.58
N GLN A 36 -2.94 7.90 -18.04
CA GLN A 36 -4.04 8.77 -18.39
C GLN A 36 -4.49 9.59 -17.18
N LEU A 37 -4.88 10.83 -17.42
CA LEU A 37 -5.46 11.70 -16.41
C LEU A 37 -6.82 11.14 -15.99
N VAL A 38 -6.93 10.74 -14.73
CA VAL A 38 -8.21 10.33 -14.12
C VAL A 38 -8.66 11.43 -13.17
N VAL A 39 -9.89 11.90 -13.34
CA VAL A 39 -10.49 12.90 -12.45
C VAL A 39 -10.55 12.34 -11.03
N GLY A 40 -10.03 13.10 -10.06
CA GLY A 40 -10.01 12.70 -8.64
C GLY A 40 -8.77 11.90 -8.20
N LEU A 41 -7.83 11.59 -9.10
CA LEU A 41 -6.54 10.98 -8.75
C LEU A 41 -5.40 11.92 -9.15
N ARG A 42 -4.33 11.98 -8.34
CA ARG A 42 -3.15 12.76 -8.73
C ARG A 42 -2.47 12.17 -9.95
N HIS A 43 -1.99 13.06 -10.80
CA HIS A 43 -1.14 12.72 -11.91
C HIS A 43 0.32 13.03 -11.56
N PHE A 44 1.17 12.01 -11.64
CA PHE A 44 2.58 12.09 -11.27
C PHE A 44 3.43 12.44 -12.49
N LYS A 45 3.51 13.74 -12.82
CA LYS A 45 4.34 14.25 -13.93
C LYS A 45 5.85 14.08 -13.71
N SER A 46 6.28 13.85 -12.48
CA SER A 46 7.69 13.71 -12.14
C SER A 46 7.96 12.54 -11.18
N SER A 47 9.14 11.96 -11.39
CA SER A 47 9.80 10.87 -10.65
C SER A 47 9.17 10.47 -9.30
N VAL A 48 8.35 9.41 -9.30
CA VAL A 48 7.88 8.72 -8.08
C VAL A 48 9.06 8.29 -7.22
N SER A 49 10.18 7.94 -7.86
CA SER A 49 11.45 7.59 -7.20
C SER A 49 12.11 8.71 -6.40
N LYS A 50 11.69 9.98 -6.57
CA LYS A 50 12.22 11.17 -5.86
C LYS A 50 11.26 11.71 -4.79
N LEU A 51 10.13 11.04 -4.57
CA LEU A 51 9.20 11.44 -3.53
C LEU A 51 9.90 11.33 -2.16
N LYS A 52 10.02 12.47 -1.46
CA LYS A 52 10.60 12.50 -0.12
C LYS A 52 9.73 11.68 0.84
N GLN A 53 10.34 11.16 1.89
CA GLN A 53 9.73 10.31 2.93
C GLN A 53 8.44 10.90 3.57
N GLN A 54 8.18 12.20 3.40
CA GLN A 54 6.93 12.90 3.71
C GLN A 54 5.97 12.98 2.52
N VAL A 55 5.65 11.83 1.90
CA VAL A 55 4.51 11.78 0.99
C VAL A 55 3.24 11.81 1.84
N THR A 56 2.37 12.78 1.62
CA THR A 56 1.03 12.78 2.26
C THR A 56 0.32 11.44 2.01
N GLY A 57 -0.40 10.90 2.99
CA GLY A 57 -1.05 9.57 2.87
C GLY A 57 -1.93 9.44 1.62
N TRP A 58 -2.47 10.56 1.14
CA TRP A 58 -3.22 10.65 -0.11
C TRP A 58 -2.38 10.32 -1.35
N ALA A 59 -1.15 10.84 -1.45
CA ALA A 59 -0.29 10.52 -2.57
C ALA A 59 0.22 9.07 -2.53
N GLN A 60 0.39 8.48 -1.34
CA GLN A 60 0.68 7.05 -1.21
C GLN A 60 -0.49 6.19 -1.73
N ARG A 61 -1.72 6.57 -1.38
CA ARG A 61 -2.96 5.93 -1.87
C ARG A 61 -3.08 6.01 -3.40
N ASP A 62 -2.81 7.16 -3.99
CA ASP A 62 -2.88 7.34 -5.45
C ASP A 62 -1.84 6.49 -6.19
N LEU A 63 -0.61 6.39 -5.66
CA LEU A 63 0.39 5.47 -6.21
C LEU A 63 -0.07 4.02 -6.13
N GLN A 64 -0.65 3.62 -4.99
CA GLN A 64 -1.16 2.27 -4.80
C GLN A 64 -2.27 1.91 -5.81
N HIS A 65 -3.15 2.85 -6.17
CA HIS A 65 -4.21 2.60 -7.17
C HIS A 65 -3.67 2.17 -8.53
N TYR A 66 -2.54 2.74 -8.96
CA TYR A 66 -1.99 2.50 -10.29
C TYR A 66 -0.93 1.39 -10.34
N ILE A 67 -0.43 0.94 -9.18
CA ILE A 67 0.78 0.12 -9.14
C ILE A 67 0.71 -1.13 -10.02
N ILE A 68 -0.43 -1.83 -10.03
CA ILE A 68 -0.59 -3.07 -10.81
C ILE A 68 -0.52 -2.80 -12.31
N GLY A 69 -1.20 -1.74 -12.78
CA GLY A 69 -1.11 -1.31 -14.17
C GLY A 69 0.29 -0.83 -14.55
N VAL A 70 0.97 -0.16 -13.63
CA VAL A 70 2.34 0.34 -13.84
C VAL A 70 3.32 -0.82 -13.99
N ILE A 71 3.24 -1.87 -13.16
CA ILE A 71 4.19 -2.99 -13.23
C ILE A 71 3.82 -4.03 -14.31
N ALA A 72 2.61 -3.96 -14.88
CA ALA A 72 2.13 -4.89 -15.89
C ALA A 72 3.05 -4.93 -17.11
N GLY A 73 3.53 -6.12 -17.48
CA GLY A 73 4.46 -6.30 -18.60
C GLY A 73 5.89 -5.80 -18.36
N ALA A 74 6.20 -5.23 -17.20
CA ALA A 74 7.59 -4.93 -16.77
C ALA A 74 8.13 -5.92 -15.73
N ALA A 75 7.27 -6.58 -14.98
CA ALA A 75 7.65 -7.55 -13.96
C ALA A 75 7.16 -8.96 -14.30
N ALA A 76 7.79 -9.97 -13.70
CA ALA A 76 7.38 -11.37 -13.84
C ALA A 76 5.94 -11.58 -13.33
N PRO A 77 5.13 -12.46 -13.96
CA PRO A 77 3.74 -12.68 -13.56
C PRO A 77 3.56 -13.03 -12.08
N SER A 78 4.42 -13.88 -11.52
CA SER A 78 4.35 -14.26 -10.10
C SER A 78 4.64 -13.09 -9.15
N PHE A 79 5.50 -12.15 -9.55
CA PHE A 79 5.74 -10.92 -8.79
C PHE A 79 4.51 -10.01 -8.82
N ILE A 80 3.90 -9.84 -9.99
CA ILE A 80 2.67 -9.04 -10.15
C ILE A 80 1.54 -9.63 -9.30
N ILE A 81 1.39 -10.96 -9.27
CA ILE A 81 0.40 -11.64 -8.43
C ILE A 81 0.65 -11.33 -6.95
N ALA A 82 1.89 -11.40 -6.47
CA ALA A 82 2.22 -11.10 -5.08
C ALA A 82 1.86 -9.65 -4.69
N ILE A 83 2.20 -8.67 -5.53
CA ILE A 83 1.87 -7.25 -5.28
C ILE A 83 0.35 -7.01 -5.37
N ARG A 84 -0.33 -7.65 -6.33
CA ARG A 84 -1.80 -7.58 -6.44
C ARG A 84 -2.48 -8.11 -5.19
N ALA A 85 -2.03 -9.26 -4.70
CA ALA A 85 -2.59 -9.90 -3.51
C ALA A 85 -2.48 -9.01 -2.26
N LEU A 86 -1.37 -8.29 -2.08
CA LEU A 86 -1.22 -7.29 -1.00
C LEU A 86 -2.12 -6.07 -1.19
N SER A 87 -2.25 -5.57 -2.42
CA SER A 87 -3.19 -4.49 -2.73
C SER A 87 -4.63 -4.90 -2.45
N ASP A 88 -5.05 -6.09 -2.92
CA ASP A 88 -6.38 -6.65 -2.68
C ASP A 88 -6.66 -6.79 -1.18
N PHE A 89 -5.69 -7.33 -0.42
CA PHE A 89 -5.78 -7.38 1.05
C PHE A 89 -6.00 -5.99 1.65
N CYS A 90 -5.21 -5.00 1.25
CA CYS A 90 -5.32 -3.63 1.75
C CYS A 90 -6.72 -3.06 1.46
N TYR A 91 -7.21 -3.15 0.22
CA TYR A 91 -8.52 -2.60 -0.15
C TYR A 91 -9.67 -3.32 0.55
N LEU A 92 -9.64 -4.66 0.62
CA LEU A 92 -10.70 -5.43 1.26
C LEU A 92 -10.76 -5.19 2.78
N SER A 93 -9.61 -5.04 3.43
CA SER A 93 -9.52 -4.73 4.86
C SER A 93 -10.05 -3.34 5.21
N GLN A 94 -10.19 -2.47 4.21
CA GLN A 94 -10.77 -1.13 4.31
C GLN A 94 -12.24 -1.08 3.91
N SER A 95 -12.90 -2.24 3.74
CA SER A 95 -14.32 -2.25 3.45
C SER A 95 -15.13 -1.73 4.65
N PRO A 96 -16.08 -0.78 4.47
CA PRO A 96 -16.91 -0.27 5.55
C PRO A 96 -17.72 -1.38 6.24
N ILE A 97 -18.07 -2.43 5.48
CA ILE A 97 -18.84 -3.57 5.95
C ILE A 97 -18.08 -4.85 5.61
N ILE A 98 -17.55 -5.51 6.64
CA ILE A 98 -16.81 -6.76 6.49
C ILE A 98 -17.74 -7.95 6.75
N SER A 99 -18.39 -8.42 5.68
CA SER A 99 -19.19 -9.65 5.69
C SER A 99 -18.31 -10.90 5.79
N LYS A 100 -18.89 -12.07 6.08
CA LYS A 100 -18.17 -13.36 6.01
C LYS A 100 -17.53 -13.59 4.64
N ALA A 101 -18.22 -13.23 3.56
CA ALA A 101 -17.66 -13.32 2.21
C ALA A 101 -16.46 -12.39 2.01
N THR A 102 -16.50 -11.18 2.58
CA THR A 102 -15.35 -10.25 2.56
C THR A 102 -14.18 -10.81 3.36
N GLN A 103 -14.43 -11.41 4.54
CA GLN A 103 -13.39 -12.06 5.35
C GLN A 103 -12.68 -13.18 4.59
N GLU A 104 -13.43 -14.03 3.89
CA GLU A 104 -12.84 -15.09 3.06
C GLU A 104 -12.00 -14.51 1.91
N LYS A 105 -12.44 -13.42 1.28
CA LYS A 105 -11.62 -12.72 0.28
C LYS A 105 -10.31 -12.16 0.87
N ILE A 106 -10.36 -11.59 2.09
CA ILE A 106 -9.15 -11.09 2.78
C ILE A 106 -8.19 -12.25 3.06
N LYS A 107 -8.69 -13.38 3.58
CA LYS A 107 -7.87 -14.59 3.81
C LYS A 107 -7.23 -15.08 2.51
N ASN A 108 -8.03 -15.18 1.45
CA ASN A 108 -7.56 -15.66 0.15
C ASN A 108 -6.50 -14.74 -0.45
N ALA A 109 -6.67 -13.42 -0.34
CA ALA A 109 -5.65 -12.46 -0.78
C ALA A 109 -4.33 -12.65 -0.01
N LEU A 110 -4.40 -12.80 1.33
CA LEU A 110 -3.19 -13.04 2.12
C LEU A 110 -2.52 -14.39 1.79
N GLN A 111 -3.32 -15.42 1.54
CA GLN A 111 -2.83 -16.73 1.10
C GLN A 111 -2.16 -16.65 -0.28
N GLU A 112 -2.80 -15.98 -1.25
CA GLU A 112 -2.25 -15.78 -2.60
C GLU A 112 -0.91 -15.05 -2.55
N PHE A 113 -0.77 -14.06 -1.65
CA PHE A 113 0.52 -13.43 -1.38
C PHE A 113 1.52 -14.45 -0.83
N HIS A 114 1.15 -15.27 0.17
CA HIS A 114 2.05 -16.28 0.72
C HIS A 114 2.53 -17.32 -0.29
N ASP A 115 1.69 -17.68 -1.24
CA ASP A 115 2.02 -18.63 -2.31
C ASP A 115 3.06 -18.04 -3.29
N HIS A 116 3.07 -16.71 -3.48
CA HIS A 116 3.91 -16.06 -4.48
C HIS A 116 5.08 -15.24 -3.92
N LYS A 117 5.07 -14.92 -2.62
CA LYS A 117 6.04 -14.02 -1.98
C LYS A 117 7.49 -14.44 -2.21
N LYS A 118 7.77 -15.75 -2.32
CA LYS A 118 9.12 -16.27 -2.58
C LYS A 118 9.78 -15.63 -3.81
N THR A 119 8.99 -15.32 -4.84
CA THR A 119 9.45 -14.61 -6.05
C THR A 119 10.15 -13.29 -5.71
N ILE A 120 9.67 -12.54 -4.71
CA ILE A 120 10.25 -11.24 -4.32
C ILE A 120 11.67 -11.42 -3.75
N ILE A 121 11.92 -12.52 -3.02
CA ILE A 121 13.25 -12.87 -2.52
C ILE A 121 14.12 -13.39 -3.65
N ASP A 122 13.59 -14.28 -4.48
CA ASP A 122 14.35 -14.93 -5.55
C ASP A 122 14.84 -13.92 -6.60
N LEU A 123 14.04 -12.86 -6.85
CA LEU A 123 14.43 -11.72 -7.68
C LEU A 123 15.30 -10.68 -6.96
N GLY A 124 15.65 -10.92 -5.69
CA GLY A 124 16.49 -10.04 -4.88
C GLY A 124 15.84 -8.70 -4.52
N ALA A 125 14.53 -8.53 -4.66
CA ALA A 125 13.84 -7.28 -4.37
C ALA A 125 13.57 -7.07 -2.87
N CYS A 126 13.50 -8.13 -2.08
CA CYS A 126 13.27 -8.05 -0.64
C CYS A 126 14.48 -7.43 0.06
N HIS A 127 14.41 -6.13 0.38
CA HIS A 127 15.46 -5.42 1.09
C HIS A 127 14.96 -4.92 2.45
N GLY A 128 15.81 -5.02 3.47
CA GLY A 128 15.56 -4.53 4.82
C GLY A 128 16.15 -3.16 5.07
N GLU A 129 16.35 -2.83 6.33
CA GLU A 129 17.08 -1.62 6.70
C GLU A 129 18.46 -1.58 6.03
N LYS A 130 18.87 -0.41 5.55
CA LYS A 130 20.13 -0.17 4.82
C LYS A 130 20.25 -0.85 3.44
N ASN A 131 19.13 -1.22 2.81
CA ASN A 131 19.11 -1.92 1.52
C ASN A 131 19.86 -3.25 1.53
N CYS A 132 19.92 -3.94 2.67
CA CYS A 132 20.47 -5.29 2.74
C CYS A 132 19.41 -6.32 2.28
N PRO A 133 19.74 -7.29 1.42
CA PRO A 133 18.79 -8.33 1.02
C PRO A 133 18.29 -9.13 2.23
N LEU A 134 16.97 -9.16 2.41
CA LEU A 134 16.30 -9.97 3.41
C LEU A 134 15.99 -11.34 2.81
N LYS A 135 16.42 -12.40 3.50
CA LYS A 135 16.06 -13.79 3.16
C LYS A 135 14.86 -14.31 3.97
N HIS A 136 14.23 -13.43 4.76
CA HIS A 136 13.16 -13.79 5.69
C HIS A 136 11.98 -12.81 5.58
N TRP A 137 10.83 -13.22 6.12
CA TRP A 137 9.58 -12.45 6.08
C TRP A 137 9.21 -11.78 7.42
N HIS A 138 10.17 -11.58 8.32
CA HIS A 138 9.98 -10.81 9.57
C HIS A 138 9.81 -9.31 9.32
N ILE A 139 8.67 -8.97 8.71
CA ILE A 139 8.21 -7.60 8.52
C ILE A 139 7.01 -7.46 9.47
N PRO A 140 7.13 -6.71 10.59
CA PRO A 140 6.10 -6.67 11.63
C PRO A 140 4.70 -6.33 11.09
N LYS A 141 4.62 -5.46 10.08
CA LYS A 141 3.36 -5.11 9.41
C LYS A 141 2.76 -6.27 8.60
N LEU A 142 3.58 -7.12 7.97
CA LEU A 142 3.08 -8.33 7.29
C LEU A 142 2.65 -9.40 8.29
N GLU A 143 3.34 -9.53 9.43
CA GLU A 143 2.92 -10.41 10.52
C GLU A 143 1.57 -9.95 11.10
N LEU A 144 1.39 -8.63 11.26
CA LEU A 144 0.12 -8.04 11.69
C LEU A 144 -1.04 -8.36 10.73
N MET A 145 -0.80 -8.47 9.41
CA MET A 145 -1.87 -8.82 8.45
C MET A 145 -2.53 -10.17 8.76
N GLN A 146 -1.81 -11.10 9.38
CA GLN A 146 -2.35 -12.42 9.75
C GLN A 146 -3.42 -12.35 10.84
N SER A 147 -3.40 -11.30 11.67
CA SER A 147 -4.36 -11.12 12.76
C SER A 147 -5.60 -10.32 12.36
N VAL A 148 -5.65 -9.75 11.14
CA VAL A 148 -6.77 -8.93 10.67
C VAL A 148 -8.08 -9.71 10.70
N VAL A 149 -8.16 -10.85 10.02
CA VAL A 149 -9.42 -11.62 9.98
C VAL A 149 -9.81 -12.20 11.34
N PRO A 150 -8.89 -12.78 12.14
CA PRO A 150 -9.20 -13.19 13.51
C PRO A 150 -9.71 -12.05 14.40
N SER A 151 -9.16 -10.83 14.27
CA SER A 151 -9.57 -9.69 15.10
C SER A 151 -10.95 -9.14 14.75
N ILE A 152 -11.40 -9.24 13.49
CA ILE A 152 -12.72 -8.74 13.04
C ILE A 152 -13.87 -9.38 13.84
N ALA A 153 -13.74 -10.64 14.28
CA ALA A 153 -14.74 -11.30 15.11
C ALA A 153 -14.84 -10.72 16.54
N VAL A 154 -13.77 -10.07 17.03
CA VAL A 154 -13.66 -9.57 18.41
C VAL A 154 -13.98 -8.08 18.49
N VAL A 155 -13.51 -7.29 17.52
CA VAL A 155 -13.59 -5.81 17.56
C VAL A 155 -14.46 -5.19 16.46
N GLY A 156 -15.05 -5.99 15.57
CA GLY A 156 -15.86 -5.49 14.46
C GLY A 156 -15.02 -4.94 13.30
N SER A 157 -15.55 -3.94 12.58
CA SER A 157 -14.85 -3.35 11.42
C SER A 157 -13.63 -2.55 11.85
N LEU A 158 -12.51 -2.73 11.15
CA LEU A 158 -11.26 -2.00 11.41
C LEU A 158 -11.39 -0.49 11.22
N LEU A 159 -12.32 -0.03 10.36
CA LEU A 159 -12.58 1.39 10.13
C LEU A 159 -13.10 2.13 11.36
N GLN A 160 -13.78 1.44 12.28
CA GLN A 160 -14.29 2.05 13.52
C GLN A 160 -13.16 2.60 14.39
N TRP A 161 -11.92 2.15 14.18
CA TRP A 161 -10.72 2.55 14.92
C TRP A 161 -9.76 3.42 14.10
N SER A 162 -10.20 3.90 12.92
CA SER A 162 -9.41 4.81 12.08
C SER A 162 -9.30 6.19 12.71
N ALA A 163 -8.12 6.82 12.60
CA ALA A 163 -7.92 8.21 13.01
C ALA A 163 -8.25 9.20 11.89
N ASP A 164 -8.49 8.74 10.65
CA ASP A 164 -8.72 9.59 9.47
C ASP A 164 -9.82 10.64 9.73
N THR A 165 -10.93 10.26 10.36
CA THR A 165 -12.03 11.20 10.66
C THR A 165 -11.60 12.30 11.64
N THR A 166 -10.84 11.94 12.67
CA THR A 166 -10.31 12.89 13.66
C THR A 166 -9.20 13.75 13.05
N GLU A 167 -8.36 13.19 12.17
CA GLU A 167 -7.31 13.94 11.45
C GLU A 167 -7.92 14.94 10.47
N HIS A 168 -8.92 14.55 9.68
CA HIS A 168 -9.64 15.46 8.78
C HIS A 168 -10.33 16.58 9.57
N ALA A 169 -10.97 16.25 10.70
CA ALA A 169 -11.57 17.26 11.58
C ALA A 169 -10.50 18.21 12.14
N HIS A 170 -9.35 17.71 12.57
CA HIS A 170 -8.24 18.54 13.05
C HIS A 170 -7.69 19.47 11.96
N ILE A 171 -7.56 18.99 10.71
CA ILE A 171 -7.14 19.84 9.58
C ILE A 171 -8.17 20.97 9.36
N ALA A 172 -9.43 20.61 9.16
CA ALA A 172 -10.49 21.58 8.84
C ALA A 172 -10.80 22.57 9.97
N ILE A 173 -10.67 22.14 11.24
CA ILE A 173 -11.06 22.96 12.40
C ILE A 173 -9.86 23.72 12.99
N ILE A 174 -8.65 23.18 12.91
CA ILE A 174 -7.48 23.75 13.61
C ILE A 174 -6.43 24.27 12.63
N LYS A 175 -6.02 23.49 11.62
CA LYS A 175 -4.92 23.89 10.72
C LYS A 175 -5.34 24.92 9.69
N ASP A 176 -6.39 24.63 8.92
CA ASP A 176 -6.82 25.52 7.84
C ASP A 176 -7.15 26.92 8.39
N PRO A 177 -7.92 27.08 9.49
CA PRO A 177 -8.22 28.42 10.03
C PRO A 177 -6.98 29.16 10.57
N ALA A 178 -6.02 28.44 11.17
CA ALA A 178 -4.80 29.04 11.69
C ALA A 178 -3.85 29.55 10.57
N GLU A 179 -3.89 28.93 9.39
CA GLU A 179 -3.15 29.39 8.22
C GLU A 179 -3.79 30.61 7.54
N VAL A 180 -5.12 30.79 7.62
CA VAL A 180 -5.80 31.98 7.06
C VAL A 180 -5.67 33.22 7.96
N THR A 181 -5.33 33.04 9.24
CA THR A 181 -5.28 34.11 10.24
C THR A 181 -3.86 34.67 10.47
N ASN A 182 -2.83 34.12 9.82
CA ASN A 182 -1.43 34.58 9.90
C ASN A 182 -0.96 35.28 8.61
#